data_AF-A0A2J6QP38-F1
#
_entry.id   AF-A0A2J6QP38-F1
#
_cell.length_a   1.000
_cell.length_b   1.000
_cell.length_c   1.000
_cell.angle_alpha   90.00
_cell.angle_beta   90.00
_cell.angle_gamma   90.00
#
_symmetry.space_group_name_H-M   'P 1'
#
loop_
_entity.id
_entity.type
_entity.pdbx_description
1 polymer ?
#
loop_
_entity_poly.entity_id
_entity_poly.type
_entity_poly.pdbx_seq_one_letter_code
_entity_poly.pdbx_strand_id
1 'polypeptide(L)'
;MVAENRYQENLQSDTGKRFDSAKYPLGEISSNPIRSSRLSLSAKEQQSSSTASYESRSIDDLTTQFSQTRIGTRRSNEHHGYPSVTDFDQADAIRHVIEEVLAQDLKAARDEKLQPNHPCFQFARRFAKKWDISDEAVQSNIELACGYLKFPVILLLNPAPKHEDLPFDQMVKNCKTLKWIEDVLREIGLELADVVILDACTLLGNNKIDELARVGRKEEAISEAYDVTQKMLQMLKPNIILACQCSTTFPKWDTGGHVVARELCSSMQRAKNKEVRKVTINDHIINVVQAYHPSSFLRLKSGGINRRHHDPSGELLKGLFDRVYLPCAVWKSQQSIA
;
A
#
# COMPACT_ATOMS: atom_id res chain seq x y z
N MET A 1 -62.35 -0.33 35.32
CA MET A 1 -62.44 -0.53 33.86
C MET A 1 -61.50 -1.68 33.54
N VAL A 2 -61.96 -2.93 33.58
CA VAL A 2 -62.57 -3.68 32.44
C VAL A 2 -61.62 -3.68 31.24
N ALA A 3 -61.18 -4.76 30.62
CA ALA A 3 -61.16 -6.21 30.83
C ALA A 3 -60.28 -6.77 29.67
N GLU A 4 -59.66 -7.94 29.87
CA GLU A 4 -59.47 -9.07 28.89
C GLU A 4 -58.75 -8.81 27.53
N ASN A 5 -57.98 -9.69 26.87
CA ASN A 5 -57.85 -11.17 26.76
C ASN A 5 -56.38 -11.48 26.38
N ARG A 6 -55.66 -12.49 26.91
CA ARG A 6 -55.70 -13.97 26.75
C ARG A 6 -55.32 -14.55 25.36
N TYR A 7 -54.44 -15.57 25.45
CA TYR A 7 -54.08 -16.71 24.58
C TYR A 7 -52.67 -16.66 23.95
N GLN A 8 -51.64 -17.34 24.51
CA GLN A 8 -51.31 -18.80 24.52
C GLN A 8 -51.03 -19.38 23.11
N GLU A 9 -49.75 -19.70 22.84
CA GLU A 9 -49.13 -21.04 22.82
C GLU A 9 -49.22 -21.72 21.43
N ASN A 10 -48.08 -22.03 20.80
CA ASN A 10 -47.56 -23.40 20.84
C ASN A 10 -46.22 -23.59 20.09
N LEU A 11 -45.47 -24.52 20.67
CA LEU A 11 -44.18 -25.04 20.25
C LEU A 11 -44.28 -26.12 19.15
N GLN A 12 -43.15 -26.24 18.44
CA GLN A 12 -42.45 -27.47 18.05
C GLN A 12 -42.80 -28.27 16.78
N SER A 13 -41.67 -28.77 16.23
CA SER A 13 -41.45 -29.80 15.20
C SER A 13 -41.83 -29.35 13.76
N ASP A 14 -41.06 -29.64 12.72
CA ASP A 14 -40.53 -30.96 12.43
C ASP A 14 -39.43 -30.98 11.33
N THR A 15 -38.60 -32.03 11.44
CA THR A 15 -37.82 -32.78 10.44
C THR A 15 -37.21 -32.13 9.18
N GLY A 16 -35.87 -32.13 9.17
CA GLY A 16 -35.06 -32.98 8.27
C GLY A 16 -35.17 -32.83 6.75
N LYS A 17 -34.11 -32.30 6.12
CA LYS A 17 -33.67 -32.74 4.78
C LYS A 17 -32.14 -32.84 4.68
N ARG A 18 -31.69 -34.07 4.47
CA ARG A 18 -30.38 -34.45 3.92
C ARG A 18 -30.20 -33.81 2.53
N PHE A 19 -29.00 -33.35 2.22
CA PHE A 19 -28.54 -33.20 0.83
C PHE A 19 -27.32 -34.09 0.64
N ASP A 20 -27.53 -35.15 -0.14
CA ASP A 20 -26.50 -36.05 -0.62
C ASP A 20 -25.78 -35.49 -1.85
N SER A 21 -24.56 -35.97 -1.99
CA SER A 21 -23.55 -35.75 -3.01
C SER A 21 -23.90 -36.25 -4.42
N ALA A 22 -23.43 -35.53 -5.44
CA ALA A 22 -23.05 -36.03 -6.77
C ALA A 22 -21.94 -35.08 -7.29
N LYS A 23 -20.65 -35.43 -7.46
CA LYS A 23 -19.98 -36.36 -8.40
C LYS A 23 -20.52 -36.28 -9.83
N TYR A 24 -19.70 -35.74 -10.75
CA TYR A 24 -19.51 -36.15 -12.16
C TYR A 24 -18.32 -35.36 -12.77
N PRO A 25 -17.68 -35.81 -13.87
CA PRO A 25 -16.30 -36.30 -13.83
C PRO A 25 -15.29 -35.53 -14.70
N LEU A 26 -14.02 -35.93 -14.53
CA LEU A 26 -12.88 -35.69 -15.43
C LEU A 26 -13.17 -36.21 -16.85
N GLY A 27 -12.81 -35.42 -17.85
CA GLY A 27 -12.72 -35.81 -19.26
C GLY A 27 -11.33 -35.49 -19.80
N GLU A 28 -10.64 -36.53 -20.27
CA GLU A 28 -9.30 -36.52 -20.84
C GLU A 28 -9.27 -36.01 -22.30
N ILE A 29 -8.15 -35.35 -22.62
CA ILE A 29 -7.27 -35.51 -23.79
C ILE A 29 -7.91 -35.96 -25.12
N SER A 30 -7.79 -35.11 -26.14
CA SER A 30 -7.58 -35.58 -27.52
C SER A 30 -6.63 -34.67 -28.28
N SER A 31 -5.74 -35.32 -29.01
CA SER A 31 -4.53 -34.85 -29.67
C SER A 31 -4.66 -34.86 -31.20
N ASN A 32 -3.91 -33.94 -31.84
CA ASN A 32 -3.31 -34.01 -33.20
C ASN A 32 -4.22 -33.74 -34.44
N PRO A 33 -3.65 -33.49 -35.64
CA PRO A 33 -2.41 -32.76 -35.99
C PRO A 33 -2.53 -31.83 -37.25
N ILE A 34 -1.47 -31.03 -37.47
CA ILE A 34 -0.81 -30.62 -38.75
C ILE A 34 -1.70 -30.20 -39.95
N ARG A 35 -1.54 -28.94 -40.40
CA ARG A 35 -1.31 -28.67 -41.83
C ARG A 35 -0.47 -27.41 -42.09
N SER A 36 0.62 -27.66 -42.81
CA SER A 36 1.55 -26.70 -43.39
C SER A 36 1.00 -26.17 -44.71
N SER A 37 1.22 -24.89 -45.00
CA SER A 37 1.46 -24.42 -46.36
C SER A 37 2.41 -23.23 -46.35
N ARG A 38 3.64 -23.52 -46.78
CA ARG A 38 4.59 -22.58 -47.38
C ARG A 38 3.93 -21.86 -48.56
N LEU A 39 4.22 -20.57 -48.71
CA LEU A 39 4.54 -19.96 -50.00
C LEU A 39 5.63 -18.92 -49.78
N SER A 40 6.48 -18.80 -50.79
CA SER A 40 7.85 -18.31 -50.77
C SER A 40 8.04 -17.20 -51.80
N LEU A 41 9.17 -16.48 -51.66
CA LEU A 41 9.84 -15.62 -52.66
C LEU A 41 9.23 -14.21 -52.81
N SER A 42 9.98 -13.11 -52.96
CA SER A 42 11.35 -12.94 -53.45
C SER A 42 11.98 -11.64 -52.94
N ALA A 43 13.31 -11.62 -52.97
CA ALA A 43 14.17 -10.49 -52.64
C ALA A 43 14.21 -9.41 -53.73
N LYS A 44 14.62 -8.18 -53.35
CA LYS A 44 15.60 -7.40 -54.11
C LYS A 44 16.22 -6.29 -53.24
N GLU A 45 17.56 -6.30 -53.25
CA GLU A 45 18.50 -5.32 -52.73
C GLU A 45 18.39 -3.97 -53.47
N GLN A 46 18.76 -2.85 -52.84
CA GLN A 46 20.02 -2.13 -53.14
C GLN A 46 20.17 -0.79 -52.37
N GLN A 47 21.44 -0.46 -52.17
CA GLN A 47 22.07 0.57 -51.34
C GLN A 47 22.01 2.01 -51.92
N SER A 48 22.16 3.01 -51.04
CA SER A 48 23.16 4.11 -51.08
C SER A 48 22.73 5.26 -50.14
N SER A 49 23.47 5.56 -49.05
CA SER A 49 24.42 6.68 -48.87
C SER A 49 23.85 8.06 -49.27
N SER A 50 23.84 9.14 -48.48
CA SER A 50 24.87 9.65 -47.57
C SER A 50 24.41 10.95 -46.87
N THR A 51 25.01 11.21 -45.68
CA THR A 51 25.41 12.51 -45.08
C THR A 51 24.39 13.60 -44.69
N ALA A 52 24.22 13.79 -43.37
CA ALA A 52 24.24 15.08 -42.62
C ALA A 52 24.20 14.75 -41.11
N SER A 53 25.34 14.70 -40.40
CA SER A 53 26.02 15.80 -39.70
C SER A 53 25.48 16.10 -38.28
N TYR A 54 26.29 15.71 -37.29
CA TYR A 54 26.56 16.38 -36.01
C TYR A 54 25.40 16.78 -35.10
N GLU A 55 25.14 15.95 -34.07
CA GLU A 55 25.05 16.31 -32.64
C GLU A 55 24.45 15.14 -31.84
N SER A 56 25.30 14.24 -31.32
CA SER A 56 24.96 13.44 -30.12
C SER A 56 26.20 12.68 -29.64
N ARG A 57 26.92 13.26 -28.68
CA ARG A 57 27.94 12.56 -27.88
C ARG A 57 27.81 13.03 -26.44
N SER A 58 26.94 12.40 -25.64
CA SER A 58 27.13 12.32 -24.18
C SER A 58 26.14 11.37 -23.45
N ILE A 59 25.68 10.26 -24.05
CA ILE A 59 24.76 9.34 -23.34
C ILE A 59 25.08 7.90 -23.72
N ASP A 60 26.25 7.39 -23.35
CA ASP A 60 26.56 5.95 -23.43
C ASP A 60 27.53 5.45 -22.34
N ASP A 61 27.69 6.20 -21.24
CA ASP A 61 28.71 5.90 -20.21
C ASP A 61 28.16 5.63 -18.80
N LEU A 62 26.86 5.34 -18.65
CA LEU A 62 26.25 5.04 -17.34
C LEU A 62 25.58 3.66 -17.23
N THR A 63 25.54 2.89 -18.31
CA THR A 63 24.82 1.60 -18.35
C THR A 63 25.75 0.38 -18.21
N THR A 64 27.07 0.58 -18.11
CA THR A 64 28.08 -0.51 -18.09
C THR A 64 28.77 -0.70 -16.73
N GLN A 65 28.20 -0.18 -15.62
CA GLN A 65 28.74 -0.41 -14.26
C GLN A 65 27.92 -1.33 -13.34
N PHE A 66 26.75 -1.85 -13.77
CA PHE A 66 25.91 -2.69 -12.89
C PHE A 66 25.79 -4.16 -13.31
N SER A 67 26.67 -4.65 -14.16
CA SER A 67 26.65 -6.05 -14.62
C SER A 67 27.96 -6.77 -14.36
N GLN A 68 28.45 -6.78 -13.11
CA GLN A 68 29.49 -7.71 -12.68
C GLN A 68 29.67 -7.73 -11.15
N THR A 69 28.74 -8.34 -10.41
CA THR A 69 29.07 -8.96 -9.12
C THR A 69 28.13 -10.12 -8.81
N ARG A 70 28.41 -11.28 -9.44
CA ARG A 70 28.01 -12.58 -8.92
C ARG A 70 29.24 -13.20 -8.29
N ILE A 71 29.46 -12.92 -7.00
CA ILE A 71 30.46 -13.61 -6.18
C ILE A 71 29.79 -13.85 -4.82
N GLY A 72 29.78 -15.12 -4.39
CA GLY A 72 29.13 -15.55 -3.16
C GLY A 72 29.70 -14.88 -1.91
N THR A 73 28.83 -14.31 -1.09
CA THR A 73 29.20 -13.72 0.19
C THR A 73 29.03 -14.73 1.31
N ARG A 74 30.16 -15.39 1.57
CA ARG A 74 30.59 -15.85 2.89
C ARG A 74 30.49 -14.68 3.88
N ARG A 75 30.00 -14.95 5.10
CA ARG A 75 29.87 -13.99 6.21
C ARG A 75 31.12 -13.13 6.38
N SER A 76 31.01 -11.83 6.13
CA SER A 76 31.90 -10.80 6.65
C SER A 76 31.05 -9.74 7.35
N ASN A 77 31.31 -9.55 8.64
CA ASN A 77 30.74 -8.50 9.48
C ASN A 77 31.33 -7.14 9.03
N GLU A 78 30.60 -6.39 8.21
CA GLU A 78 30.90 -4.97 8.01
C GLU A 78 29.69 -4.15 8.48
N HIS A 79 29.93 -3.28 9.45
CA HIS A 79 28.95 -2.35 10.03
C HIS A 79 28.55 -1.28 9.02
N HIS A 80 27.52 -1.57 8.22
CA HIS A 80 26.64 -0.52 7.70
C HIS A 80 25.57 -0.25 8.76
N GLY A 81 25.35 1.02 9.11
CA GLY A 81 24.46 1.43 10.21
C GLY A 81 23.06 0.83 10.09
N TYR A 82 22.82 -0.26 10.82
CA TYR A 82 21.53 -0.89 10.90
C TYR A 82 20.59 0.02 11.74
N PRO A 83 19.33 0.19 11.32
CA PRO A 83 18.36 0.94 12.10
C PRO A 83 18.20 0.25 13.48
N SER A 84 18.53 0.98 14.55
CA SER A 84 18.29 0.54 15.92
C SER A 84 16.81 0.72 16.26
N VAL A 85 16.15 -0.37 16.66
CA VAL A 85 14.77 -0.35 17.14
C VAL A 85 14.83 -0.31 18.67
N THR A 86 14.33 0.77 19.27
CA THR A 86 14.13 0.87 20.72
C THR A 86 12.63 0.74 21.01
N ASP A 87 12.21 -0.35 21.65
CA ASP A 87 10.84 -0.53 22.11
C ASP A 87 10.63 0.26 23.43
N PHE A 88 9.60 1.10 23.49
CA PHE A 88 9.22 1.84 24.69
C PHE A 88 8.23 1.02 25.52
N ASP A 89 8.51 0.89 26.83
CA ASP A 89 7.57 0.35 27.83
C ASP A 89 6.78 1.49 28.51
N GLN A 90 5.99 2.24 27.71
CA GLN A 90 5.17 3.34 28.23
C GLN A 90 3.70 3.13 27.92
N ALA A 91 2.91 3.08 29.00
CA ALA A 91 1.46 2.87 29.02
C ALA A 91 0.60 3.90 28.23
N ASP A 92 1.21 4.81 27.45
CA ASP A 92 0.49 5.60 26.45
C ASP A 92 1.42 6.20 25.37
N ALA A 93 2.26 5.38 24.73
CA ALA A 93 3.24 5.84 23.73
C ALA A 93 2.65 6.72 22.62
N ILE A 94 1.41 6.44 22.18
CA ILE A 94 0.70 7.24 21.17
C ILE A 94 0.43 8.66 21.68
N ARG A 95 0.00 8.80 22.95
CA ARG A 95 -0.23 10.14 23.55
C ARG A 95 1.05 10.97 23.55
N HIS A 96 2.16 10.37 23.94
CA HIS A 96 3.46 11.05 23.93
C HIS A 96 3.84 11.54 22.52
N VAL A 97 3.65 10.71 21.48
CA VAL A 97 3.87 11.16 20.09
C VAL A 97 2.96 12.32 19.72
N ILE A 98 1.69 12.31 20.13
CA ILE A 98 0.75 13.39 19.83
C ILE A 98 1.16 14.69 20.52
N GLU A 99 1.46 14.62 21.82
CA GLU A 99 1.75 15.79 22.65
C GLU A 99 3.12 16.41 22.33
N GLU A 100 4.13 15.59 22.06
CA GLU A 100 5.52 16.06 21.90
C GLU A 100 5.95 16.21 20.45
N VAL A 101 5.40 15.41 19.52
CA VAL A 101 5.81 15.42 18.11
C VAL A 101 4.75 16.11 17.26
N LEU A 102 3.51 15.58 17.25
CA LEU A 102 2.46 16.11 16.39
C LEU A 102 2.10 17.56 16.75
N ALA A 103 2.02 17.90 18.03
CA ALA A 103 1.72 19.27 18.46
C ALA A 103 2.77 20.27 17.95
N GLN A 104 4.05 19.89 17.95
CA GLN A 104 5.12 20.73 17.39
C GLN A 104 5.03 20.83 15.87
N ASP A 105 4.72 19.73 15.19
CA ASP A 105 4.49 19.71 13.75
C ASP A 105 3.34 20.62 13.35
N LEU A 106 2.21 20.56 14.05
CA LEU A 106 1.04 21.41 13.80
C LEU A 106 1.31 22.88 14.14
N LYS A 107 2.11 23.16 15.18
CA LYS A 107 2.54 24.55 15.48
C LYS A 107 3.46 25.12 14.40
N ALA A 108 4.31 24.28 13.82
CA ALA A 108 5.20 24.66 12.72
C ALA A 108 4.52 24.57 11.34
N ALA A 109 3.35 23.94 11.27
CA ALA A 109 2.61 23.74 10.03
C ALA A 109 2.17 25.09 9.45
N ARG A 110 2.32 25.18 8.14
CA ARG A 110 1.69 26.21 7.30
C ARG A 110 0.63 25.51 6.45
N ASP A 111 -0.09 26.27 5.63
CA ASP A 111 -1.00 25.71 4.62
C ASP A 111 -0.26 25.01 3.44
N GLU A 112 0.87 24.36 3.73
CA GLU A 112 1.72 23.70 2.74
C GLU A 112 1.26 22.26 2.54
N LYS A 113 0.59 22.02 1.41
CA LYS A 113 0.27 20.70 0.90
C LYS A 113 1.33 20.22 -0.10
N LEU A 114 1.71 18.95 -0.01
CA LEU A 114 2.48 18.26 -1.05
C LEU A 114 1.71 18.34 -2.37
N GLN A 115 2.37 18.87 -3.40
CA GLN A 115 1.77 19.10 -4.72
C GLN A 115 2.19 18.04 -5.74
N PRO A 116 1.37 17.71 -6.75
CA PRO A 116 1.67 16.69 -7.77
C PRO A 116 2.97 16.90 -8.56
N ASN A 117 3.50 18.13 -8.59
CA ASN A 117 4.76 18.48 -9.26
C ASN A 117 6.00 18.28 -8.37
N HIS A 118 5.83 17.82 -7.13
CA HIS A 118 6.95 17.64 -6.22
C HIS A 118 7.97 16.61 -6.76
N PRO A 119 9.28 16.86 -6.66
CA PRO A 119 10.30 15.99 -7.28
C PRO A 119 10.30 14.54 -6.78
N CYS A 120 9.75 14.24 -5.60
CA CYS A 120 9.65 12.86 -5.10
C CYS A 120 8.84 11.94 -6.02
N PHE A 121 7.88 12.49 -6.78
CA PHE A 121 7.05 11.69 -7.68
C PHE A 121 7.78 11.24 -8.94
N GLN A 122 8.99 11.75 -9.20
CA GLN A 122 9.82 11.24 -10.30
C GLN A 122 10.22 9.78 -10.11
N PHE A 123 10.38 9.31 -8.86
CA PHE A 123 10.69 7.90 -8.60
C PHE A 123 9.54 6.98 -9.00
N ALA A 124 8.30 7.34 -8.63
CA ALA A 124 7.09 6.62 -9.03
C ALA A 124 6.92 6.60 -10.56
N ARG A 125 7.13 7.75 -11.23
CA ARG A 125 7.05 7.84 -12.70
C ARG A 125 8.09 6.97 -13.42
N ARG A 126 9.34 6.95 -12.94
CA ARG A 126 10.40 6.10 -13.52
C ARG A 126 10.12 4.62 -13.31
N PHE A 127 9.65 4.26 -12.12
CA PHE A 127 9.23 2.90 -11.81
C PHE A 127 8.09 2.45 -12.72
N ALA A 128 7.04 3.27 -12.86
CA ALA A 128 5.90 2.98 -13.72
C ALA A 128 6.31 2.73 -15.17
N LYS A 129 7.17 3.60 -15.72
CA LYS A 129 7.72 3.44 -17.08
C LYS A 129 8.48 2.12 -17.24
N LYS A 130 9.28 1.71 -16.26
CA LYS A 130 10.06 0.46 -16.32
C LYS A 130 9.15 -0.76 -16.30
N TRP A 131 8.08 -0.71 -15.51
CA TRP A 131 7.22 -1.84 -15.24
C TRP A 131 5.92 -1.85 -16.05
N ASP A 132 5.78 -0.96 -17.03
CA ASP A 132 4.59 -0.85 -17.88
C ASP A 132 3.30 -0.71 -17.05
N ILE A 133 3.30 0.31 -16.19
CA ILE A 133 2.15 0.73 -15.37
C ILE A 133 1.56 1.98 -16.00
N SER A 134 0.23 2.05 -16.09
CA SER A 134 -0.49 3.14 -16.75
C SER A 134 -0.23 4.50 -16.12
N ASP A 135 -0.34 5.56 -16.93
CA ASP A 135 -0.23 6.94 -16.45
C ASP A 135 -1.38 7.28 -15.49
N GLU A 136 -2.57 6.69 -15.69
CA GLU A 136 -3.73 6.82 -14.80
C GLU A 136 -3.44 6.29 -13.41
N ALA A 137 -2.81 5.11 -13.28
CA ALA A 137 -2.42 4.57 -11.99
C ALA A 137 -1.38 5.44 -11.29
N VAL A 138 -0.43 5.99 -12.05
CA VAL A 138 0.56 6.93 -11.53
C VAL A 138 -0.11 8.19 -11.01
N GLN A 139 -1.03 8.76 -11.79
CA GLN A 139 -1.73 9.97 -11.44
C GLN A 139 -2.59 9.78 -10.19
N SER A 140 -3.38 8.70 -10.13
CA SER A 140 -4.17 8.32 -8.94
C SER A 140 -3.30 8.08 -7.71
N ASN A 141 -2.13 7.47 -7.86
CA ASN A 141 -1.17 7.28 -6.76
C ASN A 141 -0.58 8.61 -6.27
N ILE A 142 -0.27 9.53 -7.18
CA ILE A 142 0.23 10.87 -6.83
C ILE A 142 -0.85 11.67 -6.11
N GLU A 143 -2.09 11.67 -6.60
CA GLU A 143 -3.22 12.34 -5.94
C GLU A 143 -3.45 11.80 -4.53
N LEU A 144 -3.35 10.48 -4.34
CA LEU A 144 -3.45 9.84 -3.03
C LEU A 144 -2.29 10.22 -2.08
N ALA A 145 -1.12 10.49 -2.64
CA ALA A 145 0.06 10.89 -1.88
C ALA A 145 0.12 12.39 -1.58
N CYS A 146 -0.72 13.23 -2.21
CA CYS A 146 -0.81 14.66 -1.90
C CYS A 146 -1.55 14.89 -0.58
N GLY A 147 -1.16 15.93 0.17
CA GLY A 147 -1.74 16.23 1.49
C GLY A 147 -0.85 17.16 2.31
N TYR A 148 -1.26 17.52 3.53
CA TYR A 148 -0.45 18.37 4.41
C TYR A 148 0.83 17.67 4.85
N LEU A 149 1.99 18.29 4.61
CA LEU A 149 3.31 17.69 4.90
C LEU A 149 3.58 17.46 6.39
N LYS A 150 2.88 18.19 7.26
CA LYS A 150 3.01 18.09 8.72
C LYS A 150 1.98 17.17 9.35
N PHE A 151 1.05 16.62 8.57
CA PHE A 151 0.12 15.63 9.08
C PHE A 151 0.78 14.25 9.08
N PRO A 152 0.36 13.34 9.98
CA PRO A 152 0.81 11.95 9.96
C PRO A 152 0.52 11.30 8.61
N VAL A 153 1.47 10.53 8.09
CA VAL A 153 1.31 9.77 6.83
C VAL A 153 0.57 8.46 7.12
N ILE A 154 -0.42 8.11 6.30
CA ILE A 154 -1.01 6.77 6.32
C ILE A 154 -0.19 5.86 5.41
N LEU A 155 0.32 4.75 5.95
CA LEU A 155 1.04 3.76 5.15
C LEU A 155 0.20 2.49 4.98
N LEU A 156 -0.25 2.25 3.76
CA LEU A 156 -0.92 1.02 3.32
C LEU A 156 0.09 0.02 2.75
N LEU A 157 -0.37 -1.18 2.37
CA LEU A 157 0.52 -2.21 1.83
C LEU A 157 0.82 -1.98 0.36
N ASN A 158 -0.23 -1.93 -0.46
CA ASN A 158 -0.17 -1.95 -1.90
C ASN A 158 -1.55 -1.54 -2.47
N PRO A 159 -1.62 -1.07 -3.74
CA PRO A 159 -2.88 -0.75 -4.39
C PRO A 159 -3.87 -1.93 -4.39
N ALA A 160 -5.17 -1.65 -4.30
CA ALA A 160 -6.16 -2.72 -4.39
C ALA A 160 -6.21 -3.31 -5.82
N PRO A 161 -6.71 -4.55 -5.99
CA PRO A 161 -6.76 -5.18 -7.30
C PRO A 161 -7.52 -4.32 -8.33
N LYS A 162 -6.99 -4.22 -9.55
CA LYS A 162 -7.56 -3.46 -10.69
C LYS A 162 -7.50 -1.95 -10.55
N HIS A 163 -6.77 -1.43 -9.55
CA HIS A 163 -6.51 0.00 -9.45
C HIS A 163 -5.50 0.48 -10.50
N GLU A 164 -4.84 -0.46 -11.18
CA GLU A 164 -3.81 -0.16 -12.17
C GLU A 164 -4.32 0.61 -13.40
N ASP A 165 -5.63 0.84 -13.55
CA ASP A 165 -6.22 1.54 -14.71
C ASP A 165 -7.41 2.46 -14.31
N LEU A 166 -7.56 2.79 -13.02
CA LEU A 166 -8.70 3.58 -12.54
C LEU A 166 -8.31 5.04 -12.27
N PRO A 167 -9.11 6.02 -12.75
CA PRO A 167 -9.02 7.40 -12.28
C PRO A 167 -9.28 7.50 -10.78
N PHE A 168 -8.74 8.53 -10.12
CA PHE A 168 -8.71 8.65 -8.67
C PHE A 168 -10.08 8.48 -8.00
N ASP A 169 -11.10 9.21 -8.46
CA ASP A 169 -12.46 9.12 -7.89
C ASP A 169 -13.05 7.71 -8.00
N GLN A 170 -12.79 7.02 -9.11
CA GLN A 170 -13.26 5.63 -9.30
C GLN A 170 -12.45 4.66 -8.44
N MET A 171 -11.14 4.89 -8.29
CA MET A 171 -10.27 4.12 -7.41
C MET A 171 -10.76 4.21 -5.96
N VAL A 172 -11.04 5.41 -5.45
CA VAL A 172 -11.55 5.63 -4.08
C VAL A 172 -12.92 4.97 -3.92
N LYS A 173 -13.85 5.22 -4.85
CA LYS A 173 -15.22 4.67 -4.81
C LYS A 173 -15.25 3.15 -4.80
N ASN A 174 -14.37 2.50 -5.56
CA ASN A 174 -14.35 1.04 -5.71
C ASN A 174 -13.49 0.35 -4.65
N CYS A 175 -12.63 1.08 -3.95
CA CYS A 175 -11.77 0.53 -2.91
C CYS A 175 -12.42 0.63 -1.53
N LYS A 176 -12.87 -0.51 -1.00
CA LYS A 176 -13.45 -0.57 0.36
C LYS A 176 -12.52 0.02 1.44
N THR A 177 -11.20 -0.16 1.29
CA THR A 177 -10.22 0.39 2.24
C THR A 177 -10.17 1.91 2.16
N LEU A 178 -9.98 2.49 0.97
CA LEU A 178 -9.91 3.95 0.81
C LEU A 178 -11.24 4.60 1.17
N LYS A 179 -12.36 3.98 0.79
CA LYS A 179 -13.69 4.45 1.16
C LYS A 179 -13.89 4.48 2.68
N TRP A 180 -13.46 3.44 3.39
CA TRP A 180 -13.51 3.43 4.84
C TRP A 180 -12.63 4.51 5.47
N ILE A 181 -11.41 4.72 4.94
CA ILE A 181 -10.52 5.80 5.41
C ILE A 181 -11.17 7.17 5.18
N GLU A 182 -11.73 7.41 3.99
CA GLU A 182 -12.46 8.64 3.65
C GLU A 182 -13.61 8.88 4.62
N ASP A 183 -14.43 7.86 4.89
CA ASP A 183 -15.58 7.99 5.77
C ASP A 183 -15.13 8.33 7.21
N VAL A 184 -14.07 7.70 7.73
CA VAL A 184 -13.51 7.99 9.06
C VAL A 184 -12.91 9.39 9.15
N LEU A 185 -12.12 9.82 8.16
CA LEU A 185 -11.56 11.17 8.14
C LEU A 185 -12.65 12.24 8.06
N ARG A 186 -13.69 12.00 7.26
CA ARG A 186 -14.80 12.94 7.10
C ARG A 186 -15.59 13.13 8.39
N GLU A 187 -15.74 12.08 9.22
CA GLU A 187 -16.40 12.20 10.53
C GLU A 187 -15.71 13.20 11.47
N ILE A 188 -14.40 13.40 11.31
CA ILE A 188 -13.63 14.38 12.09
C ILE A 188 -13.35 15.68 11.34
N GLY A 189 -13.89 15.86 10.12
CA GLY A 189 -13.74 17.09 9.34
C GLY A 189 -12.49 17.16 8.46
N LEU A 190 -11.87 16.02 8.15
CA LEU A 190 -10.79 15.89 7.18
C LEU A 190 -11.26 15.18 5.90
N GLU A 191 -10.53 15.40 4.82
CA GLU A 191 -10.71 14.74 3.54
C GLU A 191 -9.47 13.91 3.19
N LEU A 192 -9.59 12.98 2.23
CA LEU A 192 -8.42 12.25 1.73
C LEU A 192 -7.33 13.21 1.22
N ALA A 193 -7.71 14.31 0.57
CA ALA A 193 -6.79 15.32 0.04
C ALA A 193 -6.07 16.17 1.13
N ASP A 194 -6.36 15.94 2.41
CA ASP A 194 -5.64 16.57 3.52
C ASP A 194 -4.49 15.71 4.06
N VAL A 195 -4.50 14.40 3.79
CA VAL A 195 -3.55 13.46 4.38
C VAL A 195 -2.75 12.76 3.30
N VAL A 196 -1.43 12.63 3.53
CA VAL A 196 -0.57 11.87 2.63
C VAL A 196 -0.82 10.37 2.87
N ILE A 197 -1.26 9.66 1.84
CA ILE A 197 -1.44 8.20 1.89
C ILE A 197 -0.45 7.55 0.91
N LEU A 198 0.40 6.67 1.43
CA LEU A 198 1.40 5.93 0.66
C LEU A 198 1.13 4.44 0.75
N ASP A 199 1.50 3.71 -0.30
CA ASP A 199 1.63 2.26 -0.26
C ASP A 199 3.10 1.88 -0.03
N ALA A 200 3.33 0.91 0.86
CA ALA A 200 4.67 0.38 1.11
C ALA A 200 5.29 -0.21 -0.17
N CYS A 201 4.49 -0.99 -0.93
CA CYS A 201 4.80 -1.48 -2.26
C CYS A 201 4.00 -0.67 -3.28
N THR A 202 4.51 0.51 -3.63
CA THR A 202 3.77 1.48 -4.46
C THR A 202 3.53 0.97 -5.88
N LEU A 203 2.38 1.34 -6.46
CA LEU A 203 1.97 1.03 -7.84
C LEU A 203 1.85 -0.46 -8.22
N LEU A 204 2.24 -1.40 -7.36
CA LEU A 204 2.14 -2.83 -7.61
C LEU A 204 0.87 -3.43 -6.98
N GLY A 205 -0.17 -3.54 -7.79
CA GLY A 205 -1.34 -4.32 -7.44
C GLY A 205 -1.11 -5.84 -7.55
N ASN A 206 -2.07 -6.61 -7.05
CA ASN A 206 -1.99 -8.08 -7.05
C ASN A 206 -1.87 -8.67 -8.45
N ASN A 207 -2.57 -8.09 -9.43
CA ASN A 207 -2.60 -8.59 -10.81
C ASN A 207 -1.24 -8.40 -11.47
N LYS A 208 -0.65 -7.20 -11.33
CA LYS A 208 0.68 -6.91 -11.88
C LYS A 208 1.75 -7.82 -11.30
N ILE A 209 1.67 -8.12 -10.00
CA ILE A 209 2.59 -9.09 -9.38
C ILE A 209 2.42 -10.49 -9.96
N ASP A 210 1.19 -10.94 -10.15
CA ASP A 210 0.92 -12.26 -10.70
C ASP A 210 1.39 -12.37 -12.16
N GLU A 211 1.30 -11.29 -12.95
CA GLU A 211 1.89 -11.17 -14.28
C GLU A 211 3.42 -11.26 -14.24
N LEU A 212 4.07 -10.46 -13.38
CA LEU A 212 5.52 -10.41 -13.25
C LEU A 212 6.11 -11.72 -12.72
N ALA A 213 5.36 -12.44 -11.88
CA ALA A 213 5.74 -13.77 -11.40
C ALA A 213 5.86 -14.79 -12.55
N ARG A 214 4.96 -14.73 -13.54
CA ARG A 214 4.99 -15.65 -14.70
C ARG A 214 6.23 -15.47 -15.56
N VAL A 215 6.81 -14.26 -15.57
CA VAL A 215 8.03 -13.94 -16.32
C VAL A 215 9.28 -13.88 -15.43
N GLY A 216 9.19 -14.28 -14.16
CA GLY A 216 10.32 -14.35 -13.24
C GLY A 216 10.91 -13.00 -12.82
N ARG A 217 10.11 -11.93 -12.85
CA ARG A 217 10.54 -10.55 -12.51
C ARG A 217 9.86 -9.96 -11.27
N LYS A 218 9.08 -10.78 -10.54
CA LYS A 218 8.31 -10.34 -9.37
C LYS A 218 9.20 -9.75 -8.28
N GLU A 219 10.25 -10.46 -7.89
CA GLU A 219 11.11 -10.07 -6.76
C GLU A 219 11.86 -8.76 -7.06
N GLU A 220 12.33 -8.59 -8.29
CA GLU A 220 12.95 -7.34 -8.78
C GLU A 220 11.96 -6.16 -8.65
N ALA A 221 10.74 -6.32 -9.17
CA ALA A 221 9.74 -5.25 -9.14
C ALA A 221 9.31 -4.89 -7.72
N ILE A 222 9.10 -5.89 -6.87
CA ILE A 222 8.71 -5.67 -5.47
C ILE A 222 9.83 -4.91 -4.73
N SER A 223 11.09 -5.33 -4.87
CA SER A 223 12.22 -4.63 -4.25
C SER A 223 12.27 -3.17 -4.70
N GLU A 224 12.15 -2.90 -6.01
CA GLU A 224 12.18 -1.55 -6.55
C GLU A 224 10.98 -0.70 -6.11
N ALA A 225 9.80 -1.28 -5.95
CA ALA A 225 8.63 -0.57 -5.43
C ALA A 225 8.87 -0.10 -3.98
N TYR A 226 9.52 -0.93 -3.16
CA TYR A 226 9.92 -0.52 -1.81
C TYR A 226 11.01 0.55 -1.83
N ASP A 227 11.97 0.49 -2.77
CA ASP A 227 12.97 1.55 -2.95
C ASP A 227 12.32 2.88 -3.31
N VAL A 228 11.28 2.89 -4.17
CA VAL A 228 10.51 4.09 -4.50
C VAL A 228 9.88 4.68 -3.23
N THR A 229 9.17 3.88 -2.45
CA THR A 229 8.55 4.35 -1.21
C THR A 229 9.61 4.84 -0.21
N GLN A 230 10.76 4.16 -0.10
CA GLN A 230 11.87 4.61 0.73
C GLN A 230 12.40 5.97 0.28
N LYS A 231 12.60 6.18 -1.02
CA LYS A 231 13.04 7.46 -1.59
C LYS A 231 12.04 8.58 -1.32
N MET A 232 10.74 8.29 -1.45
CA MET A 232 9.70 9.25 -1.09
C MET A 232 9.76 9.62 0.39
N LEU A 233 9.86 8.65 1.30
CA LEU A 233 10.01 8.91 2.74
C LEU A 233 11.29 9.70 3.08
N GLN A 234 12.40 9.44 2.39
CA GLN A 234 13.65 10.19 2.55
C GLN A 234 13.51 11.66 2.18
N MET A 235 12.68 11.98 1.18
CA MET A 235 12.44 13.35 0.74
C MET A 235 11.39 14.06 1.60
N LEU A 236 10.29 13.36 1.92
CA LEU A 236 9.18 13.92 2.67
C LEU A 236 9.49 14.07 4.17
N LYS A 237 10.36 13.20 4.70
CA LYS A 237 10.77 13.16 6.12
C LYS A 237 9.60 13.29 7.09
N PRO A 238 8.55 12.45 7.00
CA PRO A 238 7.44 12.52 7.93
C PRO A 238 7.92 12.15 9.33
N ASN A 239 7.46 12.87 10.35
CA ASN A 239 7.78 12.54 11.75
C ASN A 239 6.92 11.41 12.31
N ILE A 240 5.74 11.19 11.71
CA ILE A 240 4.76 10.22 12.17
C ILE A 240 4.20 9.45 10.96
N ILE A 241 4.17 8.13 11.08
CA ILE A 241 3.47 7.23 10.15
C ILE A 241 2.44 6.44 10.96
N LEU A 242 1.18 6.42 10.51
CA LEU A 242 0.19 5.44 10.92
C LEU A 242 0.30 4.22 10.00
N ALA A 243 0.93 3.14 10.48
CA ALA A 243 1.22 1.97 9.67
C ALA A 243 0.04 0.99 9.65
N CYS A 244 -0.63 0.91 8.51
CA CYS A 244 -1.77 0.05 8.23
C CYS A 244 -1.38 -1.14 7.33
N GLN A 245 -0.11 -1.50 7.26
CA GLN A 245 0.39 -2.65 6.50
C GLN A 245 0.73 -3.80 7.46
N CYS A 246 -0.06 -4.89 7.43
CA CYS A 246 0.16 -6.06 8.30
C CYS A 246 0.78 -7.26 7.60
N SER A 247 1.11 -7.12 6.32
CA SER A 247 1.11 -8.23 5.37
C SER A 247 2.44 -8.40 4.63
N THR A 248 3.46 -7.62 4.99
CA THR A 248 4.81 -7.75 4.41
C THR A 248 5.50 -9.05 4.80
N THR A 249 4.95 -9.81 5.75
CA THR A 249 5.42 -11.16 6.12
C THR A 249 4.76 -12.28 5.30
N PHE A 250 3.79 -11.98 4.42
CA PHE A 250 3.26 -12.99 3.52
C PHE A 250 4.26 -13.29 2.40
N PRO A 251 4.46 -14.56 2.00
CA PRO A 251 5.40 -14.95 0.93
C PRO A 251 5.18 -14.22 -0.40
N LYS A 252 3.94 -13.74 -0.66
CA LYS A 252 3.65 -12.94 -1.86
C LYS A 252 4.41 -11.62 -1.88
N TRP A 253 4.65 -11.03 -0.72
CA TRP A 253 5.27 -9.71 -0.50
C TRP A 253 6.62 -9.81 0.20
N ASP A 254 7.20 -11.00 0.29
CA ASP A 254 8.51 -11.18 0.90
C ASP A 254 9.56 -10.38 0.13
N THR A 255 10.42 -9.71 0.88
CA THR A 255 11.37 -8.71 0.40
C THR A 255 12.80 -9.07 0.71
N GLY A 256 13.06 -10.21 1.33
CA GLY A 256 14.40 -10.57 1.78
C GLY A 256 14.97 -9.59 2.81
N GLY A 257 14.12 -8.82 3.51
CA GLY A 257 14.53 -7.93 4.59
C GLY A 257 14.66 -6.44 4.24
N HIS A 258 13.99 -5.97 3.18
CA HIS A 258 13.96 -4.54 2.83
C HIS A 258 13.47 -3.67 4.01
N VAL A 259 14.13 -2.54 4.27
CA VAL A 259 13.89 -1.70 5.48
C VAL A 259 12.44 -1.23 5.56
N VAL A 260 11.88 -0.66 4.49
CA VAL A 260 10.46 -0.24 4.45
C VAL A 260 9.52 -1.40 4.78
N ALA A 261 9.75 -2.58 4.20
CA ALA A 261 8.88 -3.73 4.42
C ALA A 261 8.99 -4.26 5.85
N ARG A 262 10.21 -4.40 6.38
CA ARG A 262 10.49 -4.96 7.71
C ARG A 262 10.17 -3.99 8.84
N GLU A 263 10.68 -2.77 8.75
CA GLU A 263 10.64 -1.82 9.87
C GLU A 263 9.32 -1.08 9.98
N LEU A 264 8.66 -0.77 8.85
CA LEU A 264 7.35 -0.12 8.86
C LEU A 264 6.20 -1.14 8.94
N CYS A 265 6.51 -2.42 9.15
CA CYS A 265 5.52 -3.48 9.34
C CYS A 265 4.72 -3.26 10.62
N SER A 266 3.40 -3.36 10.48
CA SER A 266 2.46 -3.33 11.57
C SER A 266 1.85 -4.71 11.84
N SER A 267 1.18 -4.84 12.97
CA SER A 267 0.36 -6.02 13.23
C SER A 267 -0.82 -5.67 14.12
N MET A 268 -1.87 -6.47 14.03
CA MET A 268 -3.03 -6.36 14.92
C MET A 268 -2.63 -6.40 16.40
N GLN A 269 -1.66 -7.26 16.77
CA GLN A 269 -1.24 -7.37 18.16
C GLN A 269 -0.59 -6.07 18.66
N ARG A 270 0.34 -5.51 17.86
CA ARG A 270 1.00 -4.24 18.20
C ARG A 270 0.02 -3.06 18.22
N ALA A 271 -0.95 -3.04 17.31
CA ALA A 271 -1.98 -2.02 17.28
C ALA A 271 -2.88 -2.04 18.53
N LYS A 272 -3.28 -3.22 19.00
CA LYS A 272 -4.02 -3.36 20.27
C LYS A 272 -3.21 -2.89 21.47
N ASN A 273 -1.92 -3.20 21.46
CA ASN A 273 -0.98 -2.75 22.49
C ASN A 273 -0.69 -1.24 22.39
N LYS A 274 -1.23 -0.55 21.37
CA LYS A 274 -1.02 0.89 21.12
C LYS A 274 0.46 1.23 21.01
N GLU A 275 1.22 0.33 20.40
CA GLU A 275 2.67 0.47 20.27
C GLU A 275 3.05 1.57 19.27
N VAL A 276 4.15 2.25 19.58
CA VAL A 276 4.84 3.16 18.67
C VAL A 276 6.28 2.67 18.55
N ARG A 277 6.76 2.53 17.32
CA ARG A 277 8.17 2.18 17.05
C ARG A 277 8.91 3.38 16.49
N LYS A 278 10.15 3.59 16.92
CA LYS A 278 11.05 4.56 16.29
C LYS A 278 11.84 3.85 15.19
N VAL A 279 11.73 4.33 13.96
CA VAL A 279 12.45 3.79 12.80
C VAL A 279 13.30 4.89 12.21
N THR A 280 14.57 4.62 11.97
CA THR A 280 15.49 5.58 11.34
C THR A 280 15.62 5.26 9.86
N ILE A 281 15.34 6.24 8.98
CA ILE A 281 15.55 6.16 7.54
C ILE A 281 16.43 7.34 7.11
N ASN A 282 17.66 7.07 6.65
CA ASN A 282 18.66 8.09 6.30
C ASN A 282 18.76 9.23 7.33
N ASP A 283 19.07 8.86 8.58
CA ASP A 283 19.26 9.77 9.71
C ASP A 283 18.01 10.54 10.17
N HIS A 284 16.85 10.24 9.59
CA HIS A 284 15.56 10.79 10.02
C HIS A 284 14.80 9.77 10.87
N ILE A 285 14.37 10.17 12.06
CA ILE A 285 13.59 9.33 12.98
C ILE A 285 12.11 9.51 12.67
N ILE A 286 11.43 8.38 12.43
CA ILE A 286 10.00 8.30 12.19
C ILE A 286 9.34 7.56 13.36
N ASN A 287 8.30 8.15 13.92
CA ASN A 287 7.44 7.51 14.91
C ASN A 287 6.35 6.72 14.19
N VAL A 288 6.47 5.40 14.18
CA VAL A 288 5.55 4.48 13.51
C VAL A 288 4.50 4.01 14.48
N VAL A 289 3.34 4.66 14.45
CA VAL A 289 2.14 4.26 15.19
C VAL A 289 1.61 2.98 14.57
N GLN A 290 1.57 1.91 15.37
CA GLN A 290 1.16 0.59 14.90
C GLN A 290 -0.36 0.55 14.74
N ALA A 291 -0.83 0.25 13.53
CA ALA A 291 -2.24 0.04 13.21
C ALA A 291 -2.42 -1.28 12.44
N TYR A 292 -3.54 -1.47 11.76
CA TYR A 292 -3.74 -2.62 10.87
C TYR A 292 -4.59 -2.29 9.67
N HIS A 293 -4.47 -3.11 8.63
CA HIS A 293 -5.15 -2.87 7.38
C HIS A 293 -6.67 -2.99 7.50
N PRO A 294 -7.47 -1.99 7.08
CA PRO A 294 -8.95 -2.04 7.17
C PRO A 294 -9.58 -3.28 6.53
N SER A 295 -8.95 -3.85 5.49
CA SER A 295 -9.46 -5.05 4.85
C SER A 295 -9.60 -6.25 5.79
N SER A 296 -8.93 -6.26 6.95
CA SER A 296 -8.98 -7.36 7.91
C SER A 296 -10.40 -7.57 8.47
N PHE A 297 -11.17 -6.49 8.66
CA PHE A 297 -12.57 -6.56 9.10
C PHE A 297 -13.57 -6.26 7.98
N LEU A 298 -13.21 -5.48 6.95
CA LEU A 298 -14.12 -5.17 5.84
C LEU A 298 -14.47 -6.41 4.99
N ARG A 299 -13.57 -7.40 4.92
CA ARG A 299 -13.85 -8.68 4.24
C ARG A 299 -14.82 -9.56 5.04
N LEU A 300 -14.83 -9.45 6.37
CA LEU A 300 -15.72 -10.23 7.25
C LEU A 300 -17.19 -9.81 7.11
N LYS A 301 -17.43 -8.50 6.98
CA LYS A 301 -18.77 -7.93 6.75
C LYS A 301 -19.43 -8.41 5.45
N SER A 302 -18.67 -9.02 4.53
CA SER A 302 -19.17 -9.55 3.25
C SER A 302 -19.57 -11.05 3.30
N GLY A 303 -19.80 -11.62 4.49
CA GLY A 303 -20.38 -12.97 4.66
C GLY A 303 -19.48 -14.02 5.32
N GLY A 304 -18.32 -13.64 5.85
CA GLY A 304 -17.41 -14.55 6.55
C GLY A 304 -17.44 -14.33 8.07
N ILE A 305 -18.03 -15.25 8.82
CA ILE A 305 -17.94 -15.25 10.29
C ILE A 305 -16.52 -15.69 10.69
N ASN A 306 -15.63 -14.74 10.97
CA ASN A 306 -14.40 -15.05 11.70
C ASN A 306 -14.55 -14.54 13.14
N ARG A 307 -15.16 -15.37 14.00
CA ARG A 307 -15.37 -15.12 15.46
C ARG A 307 -14.07 -14.87 16.24
N ARG A 308 -12.90 -14.99 15.61
CA ARG A 308 -11.58 -14.77 16.21
C ARG A 308 -10.93 -13.45 15.78
N HIS A 309 -11.56 -12.64 14.92
CA HIS A 309 -11.04 -11.32 14.62
C HIS A 309 -11.25 -10.41 15.83
N HIS A 310 -10.16 -9.82 16.33
CA HIS A 310 -10.19 -9.09 17.60
C HIS A 310 -10.75 -7.66 17.49
N ASP A 311 -11.01 -7.19 16.28
CA ASP A 311 -11.76 -5.96 16.02
C ASP A 311 -12.69 -6.17 14.81
N PRO A 312 -13.84 -6.85 14.98
CA PRO A 312 -14.73 -7.20 13.87
C PRO A 312 -15.50 -5.98 13.33
N SER A 313 -15.64 -4.91 14.12
CA SER A 313 -16.36 -3.70 13.75
C SER A 313 -15.48 -2.66 13.06
N GLY A 314 -14.18 -2.60 13.38
CA GLY A 314 -13.28 -1.53 12.95
C GLY A 314 -13.02 -0.47 14.03
N GLU A 315 -13.60 -0.61 15.24
CA GLU A 315 -13.63 0.44 16.26
C GLU A 315 -12.25 0.72 16.86
N LEU A 316 -11.43 -0.32 17.04
CA LEU A 316 -10.05 -0.11 17.51
C LEU A 316 -9.25 0.70 16.47
N LEU A 317 -9.39 0.39 15.18
CA LEU A 317 -8.69 1.12 14.13
C LEU A 317 -9.21 2.54 14.02
N LYS A 318 -10.53 2.73 14.04
CA LYS A 318 -11.17 4.03 14.05
C LYS A 318 -10.66 4.88 15.21
N GLY A 319 -10.62 4.32 16.43
CA GLY A 319 -10.08 5.00 17.60
C GLY A 319 -8.61 5.41 17.47
N LEU A 320 -7.79 4.64 16.75
CA LEU A 320 -6.41 5.04 16.41
C LEU A 320 -6.38 6.20 15.42
N PHE A 321 -7.22 6.16 14.37
CA PHE A 321 -7.37 7.26 13.41
C PHE A 321 -7.83 8.54 14.11
N ASP A 322 -8.91 8.49 14.88
CA ASP A 322 -9.45 9.63 15.62
C ASP A 322 -8.38 10.22 16.53
N ARG A 323 -7.64 9.37 17.25
CA ARG A 323 -6.60 9.82 18.18
C ARG A 323 -5.44 10.54 17.47
N VAL A 324 -5.01 10.05 16.31
CA VAL A 324 -3.87 10.59 15.55
C VAL A 324 -4.26 11.82 14.71
N TYR A 325 -5.47 11.83 14.14
CA TYR A 325 -5.88 12.84 13.15
C TYR A 325 -6.82 13.92 13.70
N LEU A 326 -7.51 13.72 14.82
CA LEU A 326 -8.37 14.78 15.40
C LEU A 326 -7.59 16.08 15.69
N PRO A 327 -6.35 16.06 16.22
CA PRO A 327 -5.57 17.29 16.37
C PRO A 327 -5.32 18.03 15.04
N CYS A 328 -5.12 17.27 13.95
CA CYS A 328 -4.93 17.82 12.61
C CYS A 328 -6.20 18.48 12.08
N ALA A 329 -7.36 17.87 12.33
CA ALA A 329 -8.65 18.43 11.96
C ALA A 329 -8.96 19.73 12.71
N VAL A 330 -8.71 19.74 14.02
CA VAL A 330 -8.82 20.96 14.86
C VAL A 330 -7.93 22.06 14.31
N TRP A 331 -6.66 21.77 14.03
CA TRP A 331 -5.74 22.73 13.43
C TRP A 331 -6.27 23.27 12.09
N LYS A 332 -6.71 22.40 11.17
CA LYS A 332 -7.24 22.82 9.85
C LYS A 332 -8.44 23.76 10.01
N SER A 333 -9.36 23.43 10.92
CA SER A 333 -10.55 24.26 11.17
C SER A 333 -10.21 25.67 11.69
N GLN A 334 -9.11 25.82 12.44
CA GLN A 334 -8.64 27.10 12.95
C GLN A 334 -8.00 27.95 11.85
N GLN A 335 -7.32 27.32 10.88
CA GLN A 335 -6.75 28.03 9.73
C GLN A 335 -7.82 28.61 8.80
N SER A 336 -8.96 27.91 8.63
CA SER A 336 -10.05 28.39 7.77
C SER A 336 -10.81 29.60 8.32
N ILE A 337 -10.56 29.99 9.58
CA ILE A 337 -11.21 31.13 10.25
C ILE A 337 -10.30 32.37 10.25
N ALA A 338 -9.00 32.20 10.04
CA ALA A 338 -7.99 33.27 10.05
C ALA A 338 -7.82 33.95 8.69
#